data_AF-A0AA37U0S6-F1
#
_entry.id   AF-A0AA37U0S6-F1
#
_cell.length_a   1.000
_cell.length_b   1.000
_cell.length_c   1.000
_cell.angle_alpha   90.00
_cell.angle_beta   90.00
_cell.angle_gamma   90.00
#
_symmetry.space_group_name_H-M   'P 1'
#
loop_
_entity.id
_entity.type
_entity.pdbx_description
1 polymer ?
#
loop_
_entity_poly.entity_id
_entity_poly.type
_entity_poly.pdbx_seq_one_letter_code
_entity_poly.pdbx_strand_id
1 'polypeptide(L)' 'MGGAPASKHMLGTAFDIATSNHDPVAFAEATRAVGFLGFGTYPRSGFMHIELGPARSW' A
#
# COMPACT_ATOMS: atom_id res chain seq x y z
N MET A 1 -6.04 -15.82 -6.68
CA MET A 1 -5.07 -14.98 -5.97
C MET A 1 -3.77 -15.77 -5.83
N GLY A 2 -2.75 -15.44 -6.64
CA GLY A 2 -1.40 -16.00 -6.52
C GLY A 2 -0.50 -14.97 -5.85
N GLY A 3 -0.64 -14.82 -4.52
CA GLY A 3 0.10 -13.81 -3.75
C GLY A 3 1.60 -14.10 -3.73
N ALA A 4 2.41 -13.04 -3.62
CA ALA A 4 3.85 -13.19 -3.46
C ALA A 4 4.14 -13.99 -2.16
N PRO A 5 5.06 -14.98 -2.20
CA PRO A 5 5.37 -15.81 -1.03
C PRO A 5 5.76 -15.04 0.24
N ALA A 6 6.32 -13.84 0.09
CA ALA A 6 6.72 -12.95 1.18
C ALA A 6 5.79 -11.72 1.34
N SER A 7 4.52 -11.84 0.96
CA SER A 7 3.55 -10.76 1.07
C SER A 7 3.32 -10.36 2.53
N LYS A 8 3.36 -9.06 2.82
CA LYS A 8 3.13 -8.52 4.17
C LYS A 8 1.66 -8.56 4.62
N HIS A 9 0.74 -8.79 3.68
CA HIS A 9 -0.66 -9.13 3.99
C HIS A 9 -0.76 -10.37 4.88
N MET A 10 0.10 -11.37 4.66
CA MET A 10 0.14 -12.60 5.47
C MET A 10 0.59 -12.35 6.91
N LEU A 11 1.22 -11.21 7.16
CA LEU A 11 1.71 -10.80 8.49
C LEU A 11 0.79 -9.77 9.14
N GLY A 12 -0.34 -9.40 8.50
CA GLY A 12 -1.23 -8.34 8.98
C GLY A 12 -0.58 -6.94 9.02
N THR A 13 0.49 -6.73 8.26
CA THR A 13 1.26 -5.47 8.25
C THR A 13 1.19 -4.74 6.91
N ALA A 14 0.25 -5.14 6.05
CA ALA A 14 -0.08 -4.46 4.80
C ALA A 14 -1.58 -4.34 4.59
N PHE A 15 -1.97 -3.33 3.82
CA PHE A 15 -3.35 -3.05 3.45
C PHE A 15 -3.42 -2.66 1.98
N ASP A 16 -4.47 -3.13 1.31
CA ASP A 16 -4.86 -2.63 -0.01
C ASP A 16 -6.11 -1.75 0.18
N ILE A 17 -6.04 -0.51 -0.29
CA ILE A 17 -7.03 0.54 -0.01
C ILE A 17 -7.54 1.09 -1.33
N ALA A 18 -8.85 1.08 -1.52
CA ALA A 18 -9.48 1.69 -2.69
C ALA A 18 -9.28 3.21 -2.67
N THR A 19 -8.90 3.77 -3.82
CA THR A 19 -8.61 5.21 -3.95
C THR A 19 -9.64 5.95 -4.81
N SER A 20 -10.80 5.34 -5.07
CA SER A 20 -11.85 5.93 -5.91
C SER A 20 -12.40 7.27 -5.39
N ASN A 21 -12.24 7.57 -4.10
CA ASN A 21 -12.69 8.80 -3.44
C ASN A 21 -11.56 9.58 -2.76
N HIS A 22 -10.30 9.23 -2.99
CA HIS A 22 -9.14 9.89 -2.38
C HIS A 22 -8.06 10.18 -3.42
N ASP A 23 -7.35 11.30 -3.29
CA ASP A 23 -6.10 11.50 -4.02
C ASP A 23 -5.04 10.52 -3.48
N PRO A 24 -4.53 9.59 -4.32
CA PRO A 24 -3.51 8.63 -3.90
C PRO A 24 -2.25 9.29 -3.35
N VAL A 25 -1.86 10.47 -3.87
CA VAL A 25 -0.63 11.16 -3.41
C VAL A 25 -0.82 11.69 -2.00
N ALA A 26 -1.91 12.41 -1.75
CA ALA A 26 -2.24 12.90 -0.41
C ALA A 26 -2.38 11.74 0.60
N PHE A 27 -2.96 10.61 0.17
CA PHE A 27 -3.10 9.43 1.01
C PHE A 27 -1.74 8.79 1.35
N ALA A 28 -0.82 8.71 0.39
CA ALA A 28 0.54 8.21 0.62
C ALA A 28 1.30 9.07 1.63
N GLU A 29 1.21 10.40 1.54
CA GLU A 29 1.84 11.31 2.50
C GLU A 29 1.28 11.13 3.91
N ALA A 30 -0.04 11.01 4.05
CA ALA A 30 -0.68 10.78 5.35
C ALA A 30 -0.26 9.44 5.98
N THR A 31 -0.15 8.38 5.18
CA THR A 31 0.27 7.06 5.66
C THR A 31 1.76 7.02 5.98
N ARG A 32 2.60 7.75 5.23
CA ARG A 32 4.02 7.94 5.54
C ARG A 32 4.21 8.65 6.89
N ALA A 33 3.39 9.65 7.18
CA ALA A 33 3.44 10.38 8.44
C ALA A 33 3.13 9.52 9.68
N VAL A 34 2.39 8.41 9.50
CA VAL A 34 2.06 7.47 10.58
C VAL A 34 2.87 6.17 10.56
N GLY A 35 3.96 6.12 9.77
CA GLY A 35 4.97 5.06 9.85
C GLY A 35 4.89 3.95 8.80
N PHE A 36 4.05 4.08 7.78
CA PHE A 36 4.11 3.18 6.61
C PHE A 36 5.30 3.53 5.71
N LEU A 37 5.95 2.50 5.17
CA LEU A 37 7.22 2.63 4.45
C LEU A 37 7.19 2.04 3.04
N GLY A 38 6.37 1.02 2.80
CA GLY A 38 6.18 0.40 1.49
C GLY A 38 4.92 0.90 0.80
N PHE A 39 5.00 1.21 -0.49
CA PHE A 39 3.92 1.80 -1.27
C PHE A 39 3.86 1.20 -2.68
N GLY A 40 2.67 0.85 -3.16
CA GLY A 40 2.43 0.44 -4.55
C GLY A 40 1.13 1.01 -5.08
N THR A 41 1.15 1.68 -6.22
CA THR A 41 -0.06 2.24 -6.84
C THR A 41 -0.55 1.34 -7.98
N TYR A 42 -1.84 1.02 -7.98
CA TYR A 42 -2.47 0.24 -9.06
C TYR A 42 -3.64 1.03 -9.69
N PRO A 43 -3.39 2.10 -10.47
CA PRO A 43 -4.44 2.97 -10.99
C PRO A 43 -5.49 2.23 -11.83
N ARG A 44 -5.06 1.22 -12.62
CA ARG A 44 -5.96 0.39 -13.43
C ARG A 44 -6.94 -0.44 -12.59
N SER A 45 -6.55 -0.79 -11.37
CA SER A 45 -7.34 -1.58 -10.43
C SER A 45 -8.00 -0.74 -9.33
N GLY A 46 -7.73 0.57 -9.28
CA GLY A 46 -8.36 1.52 -8.35
C GLY A 46 -7.95 1.40 -6.89
N PHE A 47 -6.77 0.84 -6.59
CA PHE A 47 -6.28 0.72 -5.21
C PHE A 47 -4.80 1.07 -5.05
N MET A 48 -4.42 1.37 -3.80
CA MET A 48 -3.04 1.51 -3.34
C MET A 48 -2.73 0.42 -2.32
N HIS A 49 -1.53 -0.14 -2.42
CA HIS A 49 -0.92 -1.01 -1.43
C HIS A 49 -0.04 -0.18 -0.49
N ILE A 50 -0.20 -0.39 0.83
CA ILE A 50 0.67 0.20 1.86
C ILE A 50 1.11 -0.86 2.87
N GLU A 51 2.30 -0.73 3.45
CA GLU A 51 2.79 -1.66 4.48
C GLU A 51 3.93 -1.12 5.36
N LEU A 52 4.20 -1.83 6.47
CA LEU A 52 5.23 -1.51 7.47
C LEU A 52 6.60 -2.18 7.21
N GLY A 53 6.77 -2.86 6.07
CA GLY A 53 8.04 -3.48 5.68
C GLY A 53 9.15 -2.45 5.39
N PRO A 54 10.36 -2.91 4.97
CA PRO A 54 11.40 -1.99 4.50
C PRO A 54 10.86 -1.04 3.42
N ALA A 55 11.39 0.18 3.37
CA ALA A 55 10.97 1.16 2.37
C ALA A 55 11.12 0.59 0.96
N ARG A 56 10.02 0.59 0.20
CA ARG A 56 9.97 0.05 -1.17
C ARG A 56 8.83 0.66 -1.97
N SER A 57 9.05 0.73 -3.27
CA SER A 57 8.09 1.22 -4.26
C SER A 57 8.03 0.23 -5.43
N TRP A 58 6.84 0.01 -5.97
CA TRP A 58 6.61 -0.85 -7.14
C TRP A 58 5.88 -0.12 -8.25
#